data_AF-A0A3L7TSL5-F1
#
_entry.id   AF-A0A3L7TSL5-F1
#
_cell.length_a   1.000
_cell.length_b   1.000
_cell.length_c   1.000
_cell.angle_alpha   90.00
_cell.angle_beta   90.00
_cell.angle_gamma   90.00
#
_symmetry.space_group_name_H-M   'P 1'
#
loop_
_entity.id
_entity.type
_entity.pdbx_description
1 polymer ?
#
loop_
_entity_poly.entity_id
_entity_poly.type
_entity_poly.pdbx_seq_one_letter_code
_entity_poly.pdbx_strand_id
1 'polypeptide(L)'
;MNKLLNFLSVLCGTAALTITVVGLTACGTNTNYVDLMRVTGETEQRIMSDEATYRADGNLSDRVRAWSDIKRLREKQMIMAQRIRVESMPEVQAKTMTVEQGNAKKAELVAAATARYQQAEALPRPTQGITAM
;
A
#
# COMPACT_ATOMS: atom_id res chain seq x y z
N MET A 1 -27.68 -42.03 3.58
CA MET A 1 -26.40 -41.43 4.04
C MET A 1 -25.42 -41.45 2.89
N ASN A 2 -25.41 -40.36 2.11
CA ASN A 2 -24.66 -40.24 0.86
C ASN A 2 -23.18 -40.03 1.17
N LYS A 3 -22.32 -41.01 0.85
CA LYS A 3 -20.88 -40.83 0.79
C LYS A 3 -20.50 -40.50 -0.65
N LEU A 4 -20.00 -39.28 -0.83
CA LEU A 4 -19.57 -38.67 -2.09
C LEU A 4 -18.59 -39.58 -2.85
N LEU A 5 -19.05 -40.05 -4.00
CA LEU A 5 -18.28 -40.66 -5.07
C LEU A 5 -17.75 -39.57 -6.01
N ASN A 6 -16.55 -39.83 -6.55
CA ASN A 6 -16.15 -39.57 -7.94
C ASN A 6 -15.89 -38.10 -8.38
N PHE A 7 -14.93 -37.76 -9.26
CA PHE A 7 -13.79 -38.40 -9.96
C PHE A 7 -13.22 -37.31 -10.94
N LEU A 8 -12.09 -37.60 -11.61
CA LEU A 8 -11.55 -36.96 -12.84
C LEU A 8 -11.13 -35.47 -12.73
N SER A 9 -9.84 -35.09 -12.76
CA SER A 9 -8.79 -35.20 -13.79
C SER A 9 -8.82 -34.13 -14.89
N VAL A 10 -7.64 -33.53 -15.12
CA VAL A 10 -7.09 -33.02 -16.39
C VAL A 10 -7.58 -31.66 -16.93
N LEU A 11 -6.62 -30.71 -17.04
CA LEU A 11 -6.27 -29.80 -18.15
C LEU A 11 -5.66 -28.52 -17.55
N CYS A 12 -4.34 -28.36 -17.58
CA CYS A 12 -3.60 -27.70 -18.65
C CYS A 12 -4.21 -26.37 -19.09
N GLY A 13 -3.50 -25.27 -18.81
CA GLY A 13 -3.61 -24.02 -19.54
C GLY A 13 -4.71 -23.07 -19.07
N THR A 14 -4.34 -22.14 -18.18
CA THR A 14 -4.61 -20.72 -18.42
C THR A 14 -3.83 -19.90 -17.38
N ALA A 15 -2.95 -19.05 -17.89
CA ALA A 15 -2.39 -17.94 -17.15
C ALA A 15 -3.53 -16.99 -16.77
N ALA A 16 -4.16 -17.24 -15.64
CA ALA A 16 -4.81 -16.20 -14.88
C ALA A 16 -3.95 -16.03 -13.64
N LEU A 17 -3.11 -15.01 -13.66
CA LEU A 17 -2.51 -14.44 -12.48
C LEU A 17 -3.68 -13.87 -11.64
N THR A 18 -4.47 -14.76 -11.03
CA THR A 18 -5.35 -14.38 -9.93
C THR A 18 -4.40 -13.94 -8.86
N ILE A 19 -4.21 -12.62 -8.78
CA ILE A 19 -3.69 -11.92 -7.63
C ILE A 19 -4.46 -12.52 -6.47
N THR A 20 -3.83 -13.50 -5.83
CA THR A 20 -4.32 -14.07 -4.61
C THR A 20 -4.15 -12.90 -3.68
N VAL A 21 -5.25 -12.18 -3.43
CA VAL A 21 -5.34 -11.26 -2.31
C VAL A 21 -5.00 -12.15 -1.14
N VAL A 22 -3.72 -12.14 -0.76
CA VAL A 22 -3.25 -12.75 0.46
C VAL A 22 -4.05 -11.99 1.50
N GLY A 23 -5.14 -12.61 1.93
CA GLY A 23 -5.86 -12.27 3.13
C GLY A 23 -4.89 -12.50 4.26
N LEU A 24 -3.96 -11.56 4.44
CA LEU A 24 -3.22 -11.38 5.66
C LEU A 24 -4.28 -11.04 6.69
N THR A 25 -4.77 -12.07 7.36
CA THR A 25 -5.36 -12.01 8.70
C THR A 25 -4.27 -11.52 9.65
N ALA A 26 -3.87 -10.26 9.48
CA ALA A 26 -3.08 -9.53 10.44
C ALA A 26 -4.06 -8.98 11.47
N CYS A 27 -4.23 -9.76 12.54
CA CYS A 27 -4.85 -9.33 13.78
C CYS A 27 -4.39 -7.89 14.10
N GLY A 28 -5.29 -6.92 13.92
CA GLY A 28 -4.94 -5.51 14.04
C GLY A 28 -6.16 -4.64 13.75
N THR A 29 -6.57 -3.90 14.76
CA THR A 29 -7.68 -2.96 14.80
C THR A 29 -7.91 -2.23 13.47
N ASN A 30 -9.15 -2.25 12.98
CA ASN A 30 -9.61 -1.46 11.84
C ASN A 30 -9.16 0.01 11.97
N THR A 31 -8.64 0.60 10.89
CA THR A 31 -8.17 2.00 10.91
C THR A 31 -9.34 2.94 10.64
N ASN A 32 -9.53 3.94 11.51
CA ASN A 32 -10.47 5.03 11.27
C ASN A 32 -9.99 5.89 10.10
N TYR A 33 -10.89 6.22 9.17
CA TYR A 33 -10.58 6.99 7.97
C TYR A 33 -9.95 8.35 8.30
N VAL A 34 -10.45 9.06 9.31
CA VAL A 34 -9.93 10.39 9.69
C VAL A 34 -8.52 10.29 10.24
N ASP A 35 -8.26 9.30 11.09
CA ASP A 35 -6.92 9.04 11.62
C ASP A 35 -5.94 8.64 10.51
N LEU A 36 -6.39 7.84 9.54
CA LEU A 36 -5.61 7.54 8.35
C LEU A 36 -5.27 8.82 7.59
N MET A 37 -6.24 9.68 7.32
CA MET A 37 -5.99 10.88 6.52
C MET A 37 -5.00 11.82 7.22
N ARG A 38 -5.09 11.95 8.55
CA ARG A 38 -4.12 12.71 9.35
C ARG A 38 -2.71 12.09 9.27
N VAL A 39 -2.59 10.80 9.60
CA VAL A 39 -1.30 10.10 9.61
C VAL A 39 -0.70 10.03 8.20
N THR A 40 -1.53 9.89 7.17
CA THR A 40 -1.09 9.91 5.76
C THR A 40 -0.52 11.28 5.42
N GLY A 41 -1.19 12.38 5.81
CA GLY A 41 -0.68 13.74 5.59
C GLY A 41 0.67 14.00 6.27
N GLU A 42 0.79 13.62 7.55
CA GLU A 42 2.08 13.69 8.29
C GLU A 42 3.16 12.83 7.63
N THR A 43 2.78 11.64 7.15
CA THR A 43 3.69 10.71 6.47
C THR A 43 4.14 11.25 5.12
N GLU A 44 3.25 11.90 4.35
CA GLU A 44 3.62 12.55 3.08
C GLU A 44 4.64 13.67 3.30
N GLN A 45 4.44 14.53 4.31
CA GLN A 45 5.39 15.60 4.61
C GLN A 45 6.78 15.03 4.93
N ARG A 46 6.84 13.95 5.70
CA ARG A 46 8.09 13.27 5.99
C ARG A 46 8.71 12.64 4.74
N ILE A 47 7.92 11.96 3.92
CA ILE A 47 8.39 11.38 2.66
C ILE A 47 8.95 12.48 1.74
N MET A 48 8.30 13.64 1.63
CA MET A 48 8.81 14.77 0.86
C MET A 48 10.19 15.25 1.36
N SER A 49 10.36 15.33 2.68
CA SER A 49 11.65 15.66 3.29
C SER A 49 12.71 14.59 2.96
N ASP A 50 12.37 13.31 3.12
CA ASP A 50 13.29 12.21 2.83
C ASP A 50 13.62 12.13 1.32
N GLU A 51 12.66 12.40 0.44
CA GLU A 51 12.88 12.50 -1.01
C GLU A 51 13.86 13.62 -1.37
N ALA A 52 13.79 14.76 -0.69
CA ALA A 52 14.76 15.83 -0.84
C ALA A 52 16.17 15.39 -0.40
N THR A 53 16.29 14.73 0.75
CA THR A 53 17.56 14.16 1.24
C THR A 53 18.11 13.09 0.30
N TYR A 54 17.27 12.21 -0.22
CA TYR A 54 17.65 11.14 -1.16
C TYR A 54 18.23 11.70 -2.47
N ARG A 55 17.63 12.77 -3.00
CA ARG A 55 18.04 13.43 -4.25
C ARG A 55 19.23 14.38 -4.08
N ALA A 56 19.50 14.85 -2.86
CA ALA A 56 20.64 15.72 -2.60
C ALA A 56 21.96 14.99 -2.87
N ASP A 57 22.94 15.72 -3.42
CA ASP A 57 24.33 15.23 -3.57
C ASP A 57 25.09 15.37 -2.24
N GLY A 58 24.54 14.71 -1.21
CA GLY A 58 25.02 14.74 0.16
C GLY A 58 25.60 13.40 0.62
N ASN A 59 25.75 13.27 1.92
CA ASN A 59 26.28 12.07 2.56
C ASN A 59 25.51 10.81 2.13
N LEU A 60 26.23 9.78 1.65
CA LEU A 60 25.64 8.50 1.25
C LEU A 60 24.79 7.88 2.37
N SER A 61 25.24 7.96 3.62
CA SER A 61 24.53 7.39 4.77
C SER A 61 23.14 8.02 4.92
N ASP A 62 23.05 9.34 4.77
CA ASP A 62 21.79 10.07 4.89
C ASP A 62 20.86 9.72 3.72
N ARG A 63 21.41 9.60 2.51
CA ARG A 63 20.65 9.17 1.33
C ARG A 63 20.13 7.75 1.47
N VAL A 64 20.93 6.81 1.99
CA VAL A 64 20.53 5.41 2.24
C VAL A 64 19.44 5.36 3.32
N ARG A 65 19.57 6.16 4.38
CA ARG A 65 18.55 6.27 5.43
C ARG A 65 17.23 6.80 4.85
N ALA A 66 17.30 7.89 4.08
CA ALA A 66 16.15 8.48 3.41
C ALA A 66 15.47 7.50 2.44
N TRP A 67 16.25 6.81 1.61
CA TRP A 67 15.75 5.74 0.72
C TRP A 67 14.99 4.66 1.51
N SER A 68 15.57 4.18 2.60
CA SER A 68 14.93 3.15 3.44
C SER A 68 13.65 3.66 4.11
N ASP A 69 13.65 4.92 4.57
CA ASP A 69 12.48 5.53 5.21
C ASP A 69 11.34 5.76 4.20
N ILE A 70 11.63 6.24 2.99
CA ILE A 70 10.63 6.40 1.91
C ILE A 70 9.91 5.08 1.66
N LYS A 71 10.65 3.98 1.45
CA LYS A 71 10.07 2.66 1.17
C LYS A 71 9.17 2.19 2.32
N ARG A 72 9.67 2.26 3.56
CA ARG A 72 8.93 1.85 4.77
C ARG A 72 7.67 2.68 4.99
N LEU A 73 7.73 3.99 4.77
CA LEU A 73 6.59 4.89 4.96
C LEU A 73 5.52 4.67 3.89
N ARG A 74 5.92 4.41 2.64
CA ARG A 74 5.01 4.08 1.54
C ARG A 74 4.31 2.74 1.75
N GLU A 75 5.04 1.73 2.23
CA GLU A 75 4.45 0.45 2.64
C GLU A 75 3.41 0.64 3.76
N LYS A 76 3.75 1.44 4.79
CA LYS A 76 2.82 1.75 5.88
C LYS A 76 1.54 2.40 5.35
N GLN A 77 1.63 3.37 4.45
CA GLN A 77 0.45 4.01 3.84
C GLN A 77 -0.43 3.01 3.08
N MET A 78 0.18 2.12 2.29
CA MET A 78 -0.54 1.05 1.59
C MET A 78 -1.31 0.15 2.57
N ILE A 79 -0.63 -0.33 3.63
CA ILE A 79 -1.25 -1.19 4.64
C ILE A 79 -2.40 -0.48 5.35
N MET A 80 -2.22 0.79 5.73
CA MET A 80 -3.29 1.51 6.42
C MET A 80 -4.48 1.79 5.50
N ALA A 81 -4.26 2.09 4.21
CA ALA A 81 -5.34 2.23 3.22
C ALA A 81 -6.16 0.94 3.06
N GLN A 82 -5.50 -0.22 3.04
CA GLN A 82 -6.17 -1.53 2.99
C GLN A 82 -7.06 -1.78 4.22
N ARG A 83 -6.68 -1.21 5.37
CA ARG A 83 -7.37 -1.37 6.66
C ARG A 83 -8.44 -0.32 6.97
N ILE A 84 -8.74 0.59 6.03
CA ILE A 84 -9.81 1.59 6.21
C ILE A 84 -11.13 0.88 6.52
N ARG A 85 -11.80 1.37 7.55
CA ARG A 85 -13.20 1.03 7.82
C ARG A 85 -14.11 1.99 7.04
N VAL A 86 -14.88 1.48 6.08
CA VAL A 86 -15.74 2.32 5.25
C VAL A 86 -16.83 3.03 6.07
N GLU A 87 -17.34 2.41 7.14
CA GLU A 87 -18.30 3.06 8.03
C GLU A 87 -17.70 4.18 8.89
N SER A 88 -16.37 4.37 8.86
CA SER A 88 -15.70 5.51 9.49
C SER A 88 -15.50 6.71 8.55
N MET A 89 -15.85 6.56 7.26
CA MET A 89 -15.81 7.68 6.32
C MET A 89 -16.92 8.69 6.67
N PRO A 90 -16.60 9.99 6.81
CA PRO A 90 -17.59 11.01 7.18
C PRO A 90 -18.83 11.03 6.28
N GLU A 91 -18.66 10.78 4.98
CA GLU A 91 -19.76 10.81 4.01
C GLU A 91 -20.67 9.56 4.15
N VAL A 92 -20.11 8.41 4.54
CA VAL A 92 -20.91 7.20 4.87
C VAL A 92 -21.63 7.40 6.20
N GLN A 93 -20.96 8.00 7.19
CA GLN A 93 -21.57 8.32 8.49
C GLN A 93 -22.71 9.33 8.37
N ALA A 94 -22.53 10.36 7.54
CA ALA A 94 -23.54 11.36 7.22
C ALA A 94 -24.64 10.85 6.28
N LYS A 95 -24.54 9.60 5.80
CA LYS A 95 -25.45 8.97 4.82
C LYS A 95 -25.57 9.75 3.50
N THR A 96 -24.58 10.59 3.19
CA THR A 96 -24.47 11.29 1.90
C THR A 96 -23.79 10.41 0.84
N MET A 97 -23.18 9.30 1.27
CA MET A 97 -22.59 8.27 0.43
C MET A 97 -23.02 6.88 0.92
N THR A 98 -23.34 5.96 0.01
CA THR A 98 -23.67 4.59 0.38
C THR A 98 -22.42 3.81 0.80
N VAL A 99 -22.59 2.70 1.52
CA VAL A 99 -21.47 1.80 1.88
C VAL A 99 -20.80 1.24 0.62
N GLU A 100 -21.56 0.98 -0.44
CA GLU A 100 -21.02 0.52 -1.72
C GLU A 100 -20.13 1.59 -2.39
N GLN A 101 -20.59 2.83 -2.45
CA GLN A 101 -19.78 3.96 -2.92
C GLN A 101 -18.54 4.20 -2.04
N GLY A 102 -18.66 4.01 -0.73
CA GLY A 102 -17.52 4.08 0.19
C GLY A 102 -16.51 2.95 -0.01
N ASN A 103 -16.97 1.74 -0.37
CA ASN A 103 -16.08 0.64 -0.77
C ASN A 103 -15.34 0.95 -2.08
N ALA A 104 -16.01 1.57 -3.06
CA ALA A 104 -15.36 2.03 -4.29
C ALA A 104 -14.28 3.08 -3.99
N LYS A 105 -14.60 4.08 -3.17
CA LYS A 105 -13.63 5.10 -2.71
C LYS A 105 -12.45 4.48 -1.95
N LYS A 106 -12.71 3.50 -1.09
CA LYS A 106 -11.64 2.73 -0.42
C LYS A 106 -10.73 2.04 -1.44
N ALA A 107 -11.30 1.39 -2.45
CA ALA A 107 -10.53 0.71 -3.49
C ALA A 107 -9.63 1.68 -4.26
N GLU A 108 -10.13 2.89 -4.60
CA GLU A 108 -9.33 3.94 -5.23
C GLU A 108 -8.14 4.37 -4.34
N LEU A 109 -8.37 4.56 -3.05
CA LEU A 109 -7.32 4.92 -2.09
C LEU A 109 -6.25 3.83 -1.97
N VAL A 110 -6.67 2.57 -1.92
CA VAL A 110 -5.77 1.41 -1.89
C VAL A 110 -4.96 1.33 -3.18
N ALA A 111 -5.59 1.52 -4.33
CA ALA A 111 -4.92 1.51 -5.63
C ALA A 111 -3.87 2.63 -5.72
N ALA A 112 -4.23 3.86 -5.31
CA ALA A 112 -3.31 4.99 -5.29
C ALA A 112 -2.12 4.74 -4.33
N ALA A 113 -2.36 4.24 -3.13
CA ALA A 113 -1.29 3.92 -2.17
C ALA A 113 -0.38 2.79 -2.67
N THR A 114 -0.95 1.80 -3.34
CA THR A 114 -0.19 0.69 -3.95
C THR A 114 0.70 1.19 -5.08
N ALA A 115 0.20 2.08 -5.95
CA ALA A 115 1.01 2.68 -7.01
C ALA A 115 2.21 3.47 -6.44
N ARG A 116 2.00 4.24 -5.37
CA ARG A 116 3.09 4.97 -4.69
C ARG A 116 4.10 4.03 -4.02
N TYR A 117 3.63 2.92 -3.44
CA TYR A 117 4.51 1.88 -2.90
C TYR A 117 5.37 1.26 -4.02
N GLN A 118 4.79 0.92 -5.16
CA GLN A 118 5.53 0.38 -6.31
C GLN A 118 6.57 1.36 -6.85
N GLN A 119 6.24 2.66 -6.90
CA GLN A 119 7.21 3.70 -7.27
C GLN A 119 8.40 3.75 -6.29
N ALA A 120 8.14 3.63 -4.99
CA ALA A 120 9.19 3.58 -3.98
C ALA A 120 10.02 2.29 -4.03
N GLU A 121 9.41 1.15 -4.32
CA GLU A 121 10.12 -0.12 -4.54
C GLU A 121 11.07 -0.04 -5.74
N ALA A 122 10.69 0.70 -6.78
CA ALA A 122 11.51 0.95 -7.96
C ALA A 122 12.65 1.95 -7.73
N LEU A 123 12.70 2.66 -6.58
CA LEU A 123 13.80 3.58 -6.30
C LEU A 123 15.11 2.82 -6.13
N PRO A 124 16.15 3.13 -6.93
CA PRO A 124 17.44 2.49 -6.78
C PRO A 124 18.05 2.84 -5.43
N ARG A 125 18.68 1.87 -4.79
CA ARG A 125 19.41 2.12 -3.55
C ARG A 125 20.58 3.08 -3.86
N PRO A 126 20.76 4.16 -3.09
CA PRO A 126 21.93 5.02 -3.24
C PRO A 126 23.20 4.19 -3.06
N THR A 127 24.11 4.31 -4.01
CA THR A 127 25.47 3.79 -3.93
C THR A 127 26.42 4.97 -3.82
N GLN A 128 27.57 4.78 -3.18
CA GLN A 128 28.66 5.75 -3.23
C GLN A 128 28.96 5.97 -4.72
N GLY A 129 29.11 7.23 -5.13
CA GLY A 129 29.34 7.57 -6.53
C GLY A 129 30.46 6.71 -7.08
N ILE A 130 30.13 5.79 -7.98
CA ILE A 130 31.04 5.57 -9.09
C ILE A 130 30.72 6.77 -9.96
N THR A 131 31.55 7.79 -9.86
CA THR A 131 31.69 8.81 -10.89
C THR A 131 31.78 8.04 -12.21
N ALA A 132 30.69 7.99 -12.97
CA ALA A 132 30.77 7.55 -14.35
C ALA A 132 31.59 8.65 -15.04
N MET A 133 32.76 8.20 -15.51
CA MET A 133 33.79 8.87 -16.29
C MET A 133 33.31 10.05 -17.15
#